data_AF-A0AAV3AV46-F1
#
_entry.id   AF-A0AAV3AV46-F1
#
_cell.length_a   1.000
_cell.length_b   1.000
_cell.length_c   1.000
_cell.angle_alpha   90.00
_cell.angle_beta   90.00
_cell.angle_gamma   90.00
#
_symmetry.space_group_name_H-M   'P 1'
#
loop_
_entity.id
_entity.type
_entity.pdbx_description
1 polymer ?
#
loop_
_entity_poly.entity_id
_entity_poly.type
_entity_poly.pdbx_seq_one_letter_code
_entity_poly.pdbx_strand_id
1 'polypeptide(L)'
;MSLLHTGDAVCRRGYRAVQNKVCVVVAASGRMAGSVPRASIRAAVKKRLPDLRLETNVDLLIYLNCVLFLQRLAREARLKAIEDRCSVIKPAHVKAVAKMVLKKSRG
;
A
#
# COMPACT_ATOMS: atom_id res chain seq x y z
N MET A 1 -26.87 -24.20 -9.08
CA MET A 1 -26.61 -22.74 -8.92
C MET A 1 -25.10 -22.54 -8.97
N SER A 2 -24.60 -22.36 -10.19
CA SER A 2 -23.18 -22.16 -10.51
C SER A 2 -22.98 -20.69 -10.91
N LEU A 3 -21.74 -20.21 -10.81
CA LEU A 3 -21.21 -18.84 -11.12
C LEU A 3 -21.17 -17.96 -9.86
N LEU A 4 -20.02 -17.56 -9.30
CA LEU A 4 -18.85 -16.97 -9.92
C LEU A 4 -17.54 -17.38 -9.19
N HIS A 5 -16.79 -18.30 -9.79
CA HIS A 5 -15.39 -18.56 -9.46
C HIS A 5 -14.52 -18.10 -10.63
N THR A 6 -14.08 -16.83 -10.64
CA THR A 6 -13.03 -16.36 -11.58
C THR A 6 -12.44 -14.98 -11.22
N GLY A 7 -12.44 -14.58 -9.95
CA GLY A 7 -11.91 -13.25 -9.53
C GLY A 7 -10.59 -13.26 -8.74
N ASP A 8 -10.13 -14.42 -8.25
CA ASP A 8 -9.21 -14.47 -7.11
C ASP A 8 -7.70 -14.50 -7.42
N ALA A 9 -7.31 -14.72 -8.68
CA ALA A 9 -5.90 -14.94 -9.00
C ALA A 9 -5.06 -13.64 -9.05
N VAL A 10 -5.66 -12.52 -9.46
CA VAL A 10 -4.98 -11.20 -9.52
C VAL A 10 -4.88 -10.58 -8.12
N CYS A 11 -5.91 -10.81 -7.29
CA CYS A 11 -6.01 -10.25 -5.94
C CYS A 11 -4.92 -10.78 -5.00
N ARG A 12 -4.57 -12.08 -5.08
CA ARG A 12 -3.56 -12.69 -4.18
C ARG A 12 -2.14 -12.19 -4.41
N ARG A 13 -1.72 -11.92 -5.66
CA ARG A 13 -0.37 -11.40 -5.97
C ARG A 13 -0.18 -9.96 -5.49
N GLY A 14 -1.24 -9.14 -5.55
CA GLY A 14 -1.24 -7.80 -4.96
C GLY A 14 -1.19 -7.86 -3.42
N TYR A 15 -1.99 -8.73 -2.81
CA TYR A 15 -2.14 -8.79 -1.35
C TYR A 15 -0.89 -9.29 -0.61
N ARG A 16 -0.15 -10.27 -1.16
CA ARG A 16 1.10 -10.78 -0.55
C ARG A 16 2.25 -9.77 -0.67
N ALA A 17 2.31 -9.00 -1.75
CA ALA A 17 3.29 -7.93 -1.93
C ALA A 17 3.00 -6.72 -1.01
N VAL A 18 1.72 -6.43 -0.75
CA VAL A 18 1.31 -5.42 0.25
C VAL A 18 1.63 -5.91 1.65
N GLN A 19 1.40 -7.19 1.99
CA GLN A 19 1.75 -7.73 3.31
C GLN A 19 3.26 -7.65 3.62
N ASN A 20 4.12 -8.04 2.67
CA ASN A 20 5.57 -8.00 2.90
C ASN A 20 6.17 -6.58 2.85
N LYS A 21 5.55 -5.62 2.14
CA LYS A 21 6.06 -4.23 2.08
C LYS A 21 5.44 -3.30 3.12
N VAL A 22 4.16 -3.43 3.43
CA VAL A 22 3.51 -2.61 4.47
C VAL A 22 4.03 -2.99 5.85
N CYS A 23 4.35 -4.26 6.12
CA CYS A 23 4.96 -4.64 7.39
C CYS A 23 6.34 -3.99 7.62
N VAL A 24 7.10 -3.73 6.55
CA VAL A 24 8.40 -3.03 6.62
C VAL A 24 8.20 -1.53 6.87
N VAL A 25 7.15 -0.92 6.31
CA VAL A 25 6.91 0.53 6.45
C VAL A 25 6.33 0.90 7.82
N VAL A 26 5.52 0.03 8.42
CA VAL A 26 4.91 0.31 9.74
C VAL A 26 5.88 0.10 10.91
N ALA A 27 7.04 -0.54 10.69
CA ALA A 27 8.09 -0.72 11.69
C ALA A 27 9.06 0.48 11.81
N ALA A 28 9.00 1.46 10.89
CA ALA A 28 9.90 2.61 10.91
C ALA A 28 9.24 3.81 11.62
N SER A 29 9.40 3.90 12.94
CA SER A 29 9.01 5.07 13.75
C SER A 29 9.99 6.26 13.59
N GLY A 30 10.64 6.38 12.42
CA GLY A 30 11.59 7.44 12.10
C GLY A 30 10.95 8.46 11.16
N ARG A 31 11.18 9.76 11.42
CA ARG A 31 10.91 10.84 10.47
C ARG A 31 11.32 10.39 9.06
N MET A 32 10.46 10.56 8.05
CA MET A 32 10.86 10.43 6.64
C MET A 32 11.77 11.62 6.26
N ALA A 33 12.98 11.62 6.81
CA ALA A 33 14.09 12.50 6.45
C ALA A 33 15.18 11.60 5.85
N GLY A 34 15.68 11.80 4.65
CA GLY A 34 15.33 12.75 3.61
C GLY A 34 15.96 12.24 2.31
N SER A 35 15.14 11.71 1.42
CA SER A 35 15.38 11.54 -0.02
C SER A 35 14.28 10.63 -0.57
N VAL A 36 13.66 11.02 -1.68
CA VAL A 36 12.69 10.16 -2.37
C VAL A 36 13.47 9.01 -3.02
N PRO A 37 13.08 7.73 -2.82
CA PRO A 37 13.76 6.59 -3.43
C PRO A 37 13.40 6.46 -4.93
N ARG A 38 13.86 7.42 -5.75
CA ARG A 38 13.49 7.58 -7.17
C ARG A 38 13.78 6.30 -7.98
N ALA A 39 14.94 5.69 -7.78
CA ALA A 39 15.33 4.46 -8.47
C ALA A 39 14.37 3.30 -8.15
N SER A 40 14.01 3.12 -6.88
CA SER A 40 13.10 2.06 -6.44
C SER A 40 11.69 2.26 -6.99
N ILE A 41 11.21 3.51 -7.05
CA ILE A 41 9.89 3.84 -7.62
C ILE A 41 9.88 3.53 -9.11
N ARG A 42 10.87 3.99 -9.87
CA ARG A 42 10.98 3.73 -11.30
C ARG A 42 11.07 2.24 -11.61
N ALA A 43 11.88 1.50 -10.84
CA ALA A 43 11.98 0.04 -10.97
C ALA A 43 10.65 -0.66 -10.65
N ALA A 44 9.92 -0.21 -9.62
CA ALA A 44 8.63 -0.78 -9.26
C ALA A 44 7.55 -0.53 -10.33
N VAL A 45 7.56 0.65 -10.95
CA VAL A 45 6.67 0.98 -12.06
C VAL A 45 7.03 0.15 -13.29
N LYS A 46 8.31 0.12 -13.71
CA LYS A 46 8.77 -0.64 -14.88
C LYS A 46 8.48 -2.14 -14.75
N LYS A 47 8.58 -2.70 -13.53
CA LYS A 47 8.24 -4.11 -13.26
C LYS A 47 6.75 -4.41 -13.46
N ARG A 48 5.86 -3.44 -13.25
CA ARG A 48 4.40 -3.61 -13.41
C ARG A 48 3.92 -3.19 -14.80
N LEU A 49 4.55 -2.18 -15.37
CA LEU A 49 4.22 -1.54 -16.64
C LEU A 49 5.52 -1.39 -17.44
N PRO A 50 5.96 -2.44 -18.15
CA PRO A 50 7.26 -2.46 -18.83
C PRO A 50 7.34 -1.43 -19.96
N ASP A 51 6.23 -1.14 -20.64
CA ASP A 51 6.21 -0.23 -21.78
C ASP A 51 5.99 1.24 -21.38
N LEU A 52 5.68 1.49 -20.11
CA LEU A 52 5.42 2.84 -19.62
C LEU A 52 6.73 3.64 -19.47
N ARG A 53 6.81 4.78 -20.15
CA ARG A 53 7.87 5.77 -19.97
C ARG A 53 7.43 6.79 -18.92
N LEU A 54 8.26 6.98 -17.90
CA LEU A 54 8.00 7.99 -16.86
C LEU A 54 8.67 9.30 -17.26
N GLU A 55 7.86 10.36 -17.38
CA GLU A 55 8.34 11.71 -17.55
C GLU A 55 9.15 12.20 -16.34
N THR A 56 9.94 13.25 -16.56
CA THR A 56 10.78 13.82 -15.51
C THR A 56 9.94 14.24 -14.31
N ASN A 57 10.38 13.88 -13.10
CA ASN A 57 9.73 14.19 -11.82
C ASN A 57 8.35 13.55 -11.57
N VAL A 58 7.78 12.78 -12.51
CA VAL A 58 6.54 12.00 -12.25
C VAL A 58 6.75 11.01 -11.10
N ASP A 59 7.97 10.52 -10.92
CA ASP A 59 8.34 9.67 -9.79
C ASP A 59 8.13 10.34 -8.41
N LEU A 60 8.19 11.68 -8.33
CA LEU A 60 7.88 12.43 -7.11
C LEU A 60 6.37 12.45 -6.82
N LEU A 61 5.53 12.58 -7.84
CA LEU A 61 4.07 12.51 -7.69
C LEU A 61 3.62 11.11 -7.28
N ILE A 62 4.23 10.07 -7.84
CA ILE A 62 3.99 8.69 -7.43
C ILE A 62 4.37 8.50 -5.97
N TYR A 63 5.52 9.03 -5.55
CA TYR A 63 5.95 8.98 -4.15
C TYR A 63 4.96 9.68 -3.21
N LEU A 64 4.54 10.89 -3.57
CA LEU A 64 3.55 11.65 -2.80
C LEU A 64 2.26 10.85 -2.63
N ASN A 65 1.75 10.25 -3.71
CA ASN A 65 0.57 9.39 -3.66
C ASN A 65 0.79 8.18 -2.75
N CYS A 66 1.97 7.56 -2.74
CA CYS A 66 2.31 6.50 -1.79
C CYS A 66 2.27 6.98 -0.34
N VAL A 67 2.84 8.16 -0.04
CA VAL A 67 2.82 8.73 1.32
C VAL A 67 1.39 9.02 1.77
N LEU A 68 0.57 9.65 0.92
CA LEU A 68 -0.83 9.94 1.21
C LEU A 68 -1.65 8.66 1.42
N PHE A 69 -1.41 7.62 0.61
CA PHE A 69 -2.02 6.31 0.79
C PHE A 69 -1.65 5.70 2.15
N LEU A 70 -0.37 5.74 2.53
CA LEU A 70 0.13 5.21 3.81
C LEU A 70 -0.44 5.98 5.00
N GLN A 71 -0.59 7.30 4.91
CA GLN A 71 -1.23 8.11 5.96
C GLN A 71 -2.69 7.70 6.18
N ARG A 72 -3.45 7.51 5.09
CA ARG A 72 -4.84 7.02 5.16
C ARG A 72 -4.90 5.61 5.75
N LEU A 73 -4.02 4.72 5.30
CA LEU A 73 -3.94 3.35 5.79
C LEU A 73 -3.60 3.29 7.29
N ALA A 74 -2.62 4.08 7.73
CA ALA A 74 -2.22 4.16 9.13
C ALA A 74 -3.33 4.71 10.02
N ARG A 75 -4.07 5.72 9.55
CA ARG A 75 -5.23 6.27 10.26
C ARG A 75 -6.31 5.21 10.46
N GLU A 76 -6.71 4.53 9.38
CA GLU A 76 -7.75 3.50 9.42
C GLU A 76 -7.32 2.29 10.27
N ALA A 77 -6.04 1.89 10.18
CA ALA A 77 -5.51 0.80 10.99
C ALA A 77 -5.47 1.15 12.49
N ARG A 78 -5.20 2.41 12.84
CA ARG A 78 -5.29 2.90 14.22
C ARG A 78 -6.71 2.85 14.74
N LEU A 79 -7.69 3.32 13.96
CA LEU A 79 -9.11 3.25 14.34
C LEU A 79 -9.54 1.81 14.58
N LYS A 80 -9.14 0.89 13.69
CA LYS A 80 -9.44 -0.54 13.85
C LYS A 80 -8.78 -1.15 15.08
N ALA A 81 -7.55 -0.76 15.41
CA ALA A 81 -6.89 -1.21 16.64
C ALA A 81 -7.62 -0.70 17.90
N ILE A 82 -8.11 0.55 17.89
CA ILE A 82 -8.90 1.12 18.99
C ILE A 82 -10.24 0.38 19.15
N GLU A 83 -10.93 0.10 18.04
CA GLU A 83 -12.18 -0.67 18.02
C GLU A 83 -11.97 -2.09 18.60
N ASP A 84 -10.86 -2.73 18.24
CA ASP A 84 -10.46 -4.06 18.73
C ASP A 84 -9.79 -4.01 20.12
N ARG A 85 -9.82 -2.86 20.83
CA ARG A 85 -9.23 -2.62 22.16
C ARG A 85 -7.75 -3.00 22.27
N CYS A 86 -7.01 -2.84 21.19
CA CYS A 86 -5.57 -3.12 21.12
C CYS A 86 -4.75 -1.83 21.30
N SER A 87 -3.76 -1.86 22.19
CA SER A 87 -2.83 -0.75 22.41
C SER A 87 -1.78 -0.58 21.31
N VAL A 88 -1.59 -1.61 20.47
CA VAL A 88 -0.60 -1.66 19.38
C VAL A 88 -1.26 -2.06 18.08
N ILE A 89 -0.83 -1.45 16.97
CA ILE A 89 -1.28 -1.81 15.62
C ILE A 89 -0.68 -3.17 15.22
N LYS A 90 -1.48 -4.23 15.32
CA LYS A 90 -1.17 -5.55 14.80
C LYS A 90 -1.34 -5.64 13.27
N PRO A 91 -0.65 -6.60 12.61
CA PRO A 91 -0.83 -6.86 11.18
C PRO A 91 -2.28 -7.18 10.78
N ALA A 92 -3.06 -7.76 11.70
CA ALA A 92 -4.47 -8.07 11.50
C ALA A 92 -5.31 -6.81 11.19
N HIS A 93 -5.11 -5.73 11.95
CA HIS A 93 -5.86 -4.48 11.75
C HIS A 93 -5.54 -3.86 10.38
N VAL A 94 -4.25 -3.85 10.00
CA VAL A 94 -3.80 -3.38 8.68
C VAL A 94 -4.42 -4.20 7.56
N LYS A 95 -4.44 -5.53 7.69
CA LYS A 95 -5.04 -6.44 6.70
C LYS A 95 -6.54 -6.17 6.52
N ALA A 96 -7.26 -5.97 7.64
CA ALA A 96 -8.69 -5.69 7.64
C ALA A 96 -9.00 -4.39 6.85
N VAL A 97 -8.25 -3.32 7.10
CA VAL A 97 -8.51 -2.02 6.45
C VAL A 97 -7.89 -1.88 5.06
N ALA A 98 -6.84 -2.64 4.73
CA ALA A 98 -6.11 -2.51 3.46
C ALA A 98 -7.03 -2.65 2.24
N LYS A 99 -7.99 -3.60 2.28
CA LYS A 99 -8.93 -3.80 1.16
C LYS A 99 -9.79 -2.56 0.91
N MET A 100 -10.27 -1.92 1.98
CA MET A 100 -11.09 -0.71 1.89
C MET A 100 -10.26 0.47 1.37
N VAL A 101 -9.08 0.71 1.94
CA VAL A 101 -8.23 1.85 1.57
C VAL A 101 -7.73 1.73 0.13
N LEU A 102 -7.38 0.51 -0.32
CA LEU A 102 -7.03 0.25 -1.71
C LEU A 102 -8.19 0.53 -2.68
N LYS A 103 -9.44 0.26 -2.29
CA LYS A 103 -10.62 0.60 -3.11
C LYS A 103 -10.82 2.11 -3.21
N LYS A 104 -10.71 2.83 -2.09
CA LYS A 104 -10.83 4.30 -2.03
C LYS A 104 -9.72 5.05 -2.79
N SER A 105 -8.61 4.38 -3.09
CA SER A 105 -7.44 4.97 -3.75
C SER A 105 -7.36 4.65 -5.24
N ARG A 106 -8.37 3.96 -5.78
CA ARG A 106 -8.52 3.81 -7.23
C ARG A 106 -9.01 5.15 -7.77
N GLY A 107 -8.29 5.66 -8.78
CA GLY A 107 -8.74 6.80 -9.58
C GLY A 107 -9.91 6.41 -10.48
#